data_AF-A0AAV5DXR8-F1
#
_entry.id   AF-A0AAV5DXR8-F1
#
_cell.length_a   1.000
_cell.length_b   1.000
_cell.length_c   1.000
_cell.angle_alpha   90.00
_cell.angle_beta   90.00
_cell.angle_gamma   90.00
#
_symmetry.space_group_name_H-M   'P 1'
#
loop_
_entity.id
_entity.type
_entity.pdbx_description
1 polymer ?
#
loop_
_entity_poly.entity_id
_entity_poly.type
_entity_poly.pdbx_seq_one_letter_code
_entity_poly.pdbx_strand_id
1 'polypeptide(L)'
;MLKPNPDLAESIYKKCMGLSNWYGVIPALWPNAKYVYGIMTGSMEPYLKKLRHYSGHLPLISADYGASEGWVGANIDPTKPPEEVTYAVLPHTGYFEFIPLEKPNGDESENNASIHYIESEPVGLTEVEVDKIYEVVITNLWRLGDIVKIADFHNSTPELRFICRRSLVLSINIDKNTEKDLQLAVEEAAKLLEGEKLEIVDFTSFVEKSTDPGHYVIFWELSSDASGDVLNSCANCLDLAFADAGYVGSRKIKTIGPLELRILRKGTFKEILDHFLSLGGAVSQFKAPRFVSSSNLKVLEILRIPQLFTPVPPMVADKENKWC
;
A
#
# COMPACT_ATOMS: atom_id res chain seq x y z
N MET A 1 -38.37 1.80 13.65
CA MET A 1 -38.90 0.88 12.62
C MET A 1 -38.63 1.47 11.26
N LEU A 2 -38.08 0.68 10.32
CA LEU A 2 -38.09 1.01 8.90
C LEU A 2 -39.53 0.89 8.38
N LYS A 3 -39.96 1.82 7.53
CA LYS A 3 -41.27 1.78 6.85
C LYS A 3 -41.05 1.59 5.35
N PRO A 4 -41.93 0.88 4.63
CA PRO A 4 -41.90 0.85 3.17
C PRO A 4 -41.95 2.27 2.60
N ASN A 5 -41.04 2.57 1.68
CA ASN A 5 -41.00 3.84 0.95
C ASN A 5 -40.73 3.56 -0.54
N PRO A 6 -41.78 3.26 -1.32
CA PRO A 6 -41.65 2.94 -2.75
C PRO A 6 -41.05 4.08 -3.57
N ASP A 7 -41.38 5.33 -3.25
CA ASP A 7 -40.88 6.51 -3.97
C ASP A 7 -39.36 6.68 -3.83
N LEU A 8 -38.83 6.43 -2.63
CA LEU A 8 -37.39 6.40 -2.38
C LEU A 8 -36.72 5.24 -3.13
N ALA A 9 -37.34 4.05 -3.15
CA ALA A 9 -36.80 2.88 -3.85
C ALA A 9 -36.73 3.13 -5.36
N GLU A 10 -37.79 3.68 -5.95
CA GLU A 10 -37.87 4.08 -7.37
C GLU A 10 -36.88 5.21 -7.70
N SER A 11 -36.69 6.17 -6.79
CA SER A 11 -35.69 7.24 -6.95
C SER A 11 -34.26 6.67 -6.97
N ILE A 12 -33.94 5.75 -6.06
CA ILE A 12 -32.63 5.07 -6.02
C ILE A 12 -32.43 4.23 -7.28
N TYR A 13 -33.45 3.46 -7.70
CA TYR A 13 -33.40 2.65 -8.93
C TYR A 13 -33.09 3.52 -10.16
N LYS A 14 -33.86 4.60 -10.37
CA LYS A 14 -33.64 5.55 -11.48
C LYS A 14 -32.27 6.21 -11.44
N LYS A 15 -31.77 6.57 -10.26
CA LYS A 15 -30.41 7.10 -10.09
C LYS A 15 -29.37 6.07 -10.54
N CYS A 16 -29.38 4.86 -9.98
CA CYS A 16 -28.43 3.80 -10.32
C CYS A 16 -28.46 3.44 -11.81
N MET A 17 -29.66 3.32 -12.41
CA MET A 17 -29.84 3.05 -13.85
C MET A 17 -29.36 4.19 -14.76
N GLY A 18 -29.32 5.43 -14.26
CA GLY A 18 -28.82 6.58 -15.01
C GLY A 18 -27.30 6.77 -14.94
N LEU A 19 -26.58 6.02 -14.09
CA LEU A 19 -25.14 6.13 -13.97
C LEU A 19 -24.41 5.31 -15.03
N SER A 20 -23.42 5.93 -15.68
CA SER A 20 -22.47 5.22 -16.53
C SER A 20 -21.27 4.76 -15.70
N ASN A 21 -20.99 3.45 -15.72
CA ASN A 21 -19.92 2.80 -14.95
C ASN A 21 -19.87 3.20 -13.45
N TRP A 22 -21.02 3.47 -12.81
CA TRP A 22 -21.10 3.90 -11.40
C TRP A 22 -20.34 5.20 -11.04
N TYR A 23 -19.86 5.97 -12.02
CA TYR A 23 -19.13 7.22 -11.77
C TYR A 23 -20.00 8.21 -10.98
N GLY A 24 -19.48 8.76 -9.90
CA GLY A 24 -20.21 9.72 -9.05
C GLY A 24 -21.43 9.12 -8.32
N VAL A 25 -21.48 7.80 -8.10
CA VAL A 25 -22.58 7.15 -7.35
C VAL A 25 -22.80 7.77 -5.96
N ILE A 26 -21.74 8.20 -5.28
CA ILE A 26 -21.83 8.75 -3.92
C ILE A 26 -22.66 10.06 -3.91
N PRO A 27 -22.30 11.13 -4.65
CA PRO A 27 -23.15 12.33 -4.71
C PRO A 27 -24.51 12.07 -5.39
N ALA A 28 -24.65 11.08 -6.27
CA ALA A 28 -25.94 10.74 -6.85
C ALA A 28 -26.93 10.20 -5.80
N LEU A 29 -26.49 9.26 -4.95
CA LEU A 29 -27.31 8.68 -3.88
C LEU A 29 -27.45 9.65 -2.69
N TRP A 30 -26.38 10.32 -2.29
CA TRP A 30 -26.32 11.27 -1.17
C TRP A 30 -26.03 12.71 -1.66
N PRO A 31 -27.01 13.41 -2.27
CA PRO A 31 -26.80 14.72 -2.90
C PRO A 31 -26.44 15.86 -1.92
N ASN A 32 -26.59 15.64 -0.62
CA ASN A 32 -26.20 16.59 0.41
C ASN A 32 -24.80 16.34 0.99
N ALA A 33 -24.12 15.26 0.58
CA ALA A 33 -22.75 14.96 1.00
C ALA A 33 -21.82 16.12 0.63
N LYS A 34 -20.82 16.39 1.49
CA LYS A 34 -19.86 17.49 1.31
C LYS A 34 -18.44 17.02 1.06
N TYR A 35 -18.12 15.81 1.49
CA TYR A 35 -16.85 15.13 1.31
C TYR A 35 -17.05 13.63 1.58
N VAL A 36 -16.09 12.82 1.15
CA VAL A 36 -15.91 11.44 1.59
C VAL A 36 -14.79 11.42 2.62
N TYR A 37 -15.04 10.82 3.79
CA TYR A 37 -14.11 10.78 4.91
C TYR A 37 -13.69 9.35 5.24
N GLY A 38 -12.40 9.17 5.54
CA GLY A 38 -11.80 7.90 5.94
C GLY A 38 -10.27 7.99 5.93
N ILE A 39 -9.58 6.92 6.34
CA ILE A 39 -8.12 6.84 6.23
C ILE A 39 -7.75 6.62 4.76
N MET A 40 -6.94 7.51 4.19
CA MET A 40 -6.60 7.48 2.75
C MET A 40 -5.10 7.54 2.45
N THR A 41 -4.24 7.52 3.47
CA THR A 41 -2.77 7.52 3.37
C THR A 41 -2.15 6.13 3.54
N GLY A 42 -0.92 5.92 3.09
CA GLY A 42 -0.19 4.66 3.20
C GLY A 42 -0.87 3.53 2.42
N SER A 43 -1.06 2.35 3.05
CA SER A 43 -1.81 1.18 2.52
C SER A 43 -3.17 1.47 1.85
N MET A 44 -3.76 2.66 2.04
CA MET A 44 -5.04 3.09 1.47
C MET A 44 -4.92 3.97 0.21
N GLU A 45 -3.74 4.54 -0.07
CA GLU A 45 -3.46 5.28 -1.31
C GLU A 45 -3.83 4.50 -2.60
N PRO A 46 -3.61 3.17 -2.71
CA PRO A 46 -4.01 2.39 -3.89
C PRO A 46 -5.48 2.50 -4.29
N TYR A 47 -6.36 2.71 -3.31
CA TYR A 47 -7.80 2.77 -3.55
C TYR A 47 -8.27 4.17 -3.99
N LEU A 48 -7.40 5.19 -3.95
CA LEU A 48 -7.76 6.57 -4.30
C LEU A 48 -8.27 6.73 -5.74
N LYS A 49 -7.68 6.05 -6.73
CA LYS A 49 -8.16 6.09 -8.14
C LYS A 49 -9.62 5.62 -8.22
N LYS A 50 -9.95 4.51 -7.54
CA LYS A 50 -11.32 3.95 -7.47
C LYS A 50 -12.26 4.83 -6.62
N LEU A 51 -11.79 5.37 -5.51
CA LEU A 51 -12.59 6.22 -4.63
C LEU A 51 -12.97 7.54 -5.30
N ARG A 52 -12.03 8.18 -6.03
CA ARG A 52 -12.28 9.37 -6.87
C ARG A 52 -13.39 9.10 -7.88
N HIS A 53 -13.32 7.97 -8.59
CA HIS A 53 -14.35 7.56 -9.55
C HIS A 53 -15.76 7.49 -8.94
N TYR A 54 -15.93 6.88 -7.76
CA TYR A 54 -17.23 6.81 -7.09
C TYR A 54 -17.67 8.12 -6.41
N SER A 55 -16.71 8.93 -5.93
CA SER A 55 -16.96 10.23 -5.27
C SER A 55 -17.29 11.36 -6.26
N GLY A 56 -16.84 11.26 -7.50
CA GLY A 56 -17.05 12.25 -8.55
C GLY A 56 -16.38 13.59 -8.20
N HIS A 57 -17.20 14.56 -7.78
CA HIS A 57 -16.75 15.90 -7.40
C HIS A 57 -16.55 16.09 -5.89
N LEU A 58 -16.89 15.09 -5.06
CA LEU A 58 -16.75 15.21 -3.60
C LEU A 58 -15.28 15.14 -3.19
N PRO A 59 -14.78 16.09 -2.39
CA PRO A 59 -13.44 16.02 -1.79
C PRO A 59 -13.22 14.73 -1.01
N LEU A 60 -11.99 14.24 -1.04
CA LEU A 60 -11.52 13.06 -0.31
C LEU A 60 -10.70 13.53 0.89
N ILE A 61 -11.15 13.23 2.11
CA ILE A 61 -10.62 13.81 3.35
C ILE A 61 -10.11 12.71 4.28
N SER A 62 -8.79 12.71 4.52
CA SER A 62 -8.15 11.98 5.61
C SER A 62 -7.89 12.98 6.74
N ALA A 63 -8.71 12.94 7.79
CA ALA A 63 -8.64 13.95 8.86
C ALA A 63 -7.76 13.53 10.05
N ASP A 64 -7.54 12.24 10.25
CA ASP A 64 -7.13 11.70 11.55
C ASP A 64 -6.03 10.65 11.42
N TYR A 65 -5.03 10.72 12.30
CA TYR A 65 -3.97 9.72 12.44
C TYR A 65 -3.91 9.20 13.87
N GLY A 66 -4.06 7.88 14.01
CA GLY A 66 -3.99 7.18 15.28
C GLY A 66 -3.95 5.66 15.09
N ALA A 67 -3.71 4.97 16.19
CA ALA A 67 -3.68 3.52 16.27
C ALA A 67 -4.51 3.04 17.48
N SER A 68 -4.58 1.73 17.71
CA SER A 68 -5.29 1.16 18.87
C SER A 68 -4.68 1.60 20.20
N GLU A 69 -3.38 1.91 20.17
CA GLU A 69 -2.53 2.34 21.28
C GLU A 69 -2.74 3.81 21.64
N GLY A 70 -3.24 4.65 20.72
CA GLY A 70 -3.46 6.07 20.96
C GLY A 70 -3.73 6.90 19.70
N TRP A 71 -4.34 8.06 19.92
CA TRP A 71 -4.49 9.10 18.90
C TRP A 71 -3.20 9.90 18.76
N VAL A 72 -2.67 10.04 17.55
CA VAL A 72 -1.36 10.68 17.30
C VAL A 72 -1.53 12.13 16.83
N GLY A 73 -2.31 12.35 15.77
CA GLY A 73 -2.36 13.64 15.10
C GLY A 73 -3.63 13.86 14.29
N ALA A 74 -3.85 15.11 13.89
CA ALA A 74 -4.97 15.52 13.05
C ALA A 74 -4.48 16.31 11.84
N ASN A 75 -5.13 16.13 10.70
CA ASN A 75 -4.91 16.92 9.50
C ASN A 75 -5.58 18.29 9.67
N ILE A 76 -4.73 19.31 9.72
CA ILE A 76 -5.10 20.71 9.89
C ILE A 76 -5.35 21.45 8.57
N ASP A 77 -4.97 20.84 7.43
CA ASP A 77 -5.26 21.34 6.09
C ASP A 77 -6.04 20.28 5.29
N PRO A 78 -7.36 20.18 5.51
CA PRO A 78 -8.23 19.27 4.78
C PRO A 78 -8.46 19.71 3.31
N THR A 79 -7.79 20.76 2.82
CA THR A 79 -7.90 21.19 1.42
C THR A 79 -6.89 20.49 0.50
N LYS A 80 -5.80 19.98 1.07
CA LYS A 80 -4.78 19.19 0.35
C LYS A 80 -5.33 17.85 -0.16
N PRO A 81 -4.83 17.34 -1.30
CA PRO A 81 -5.17 15.99 -1.75
C PRO A 81 -4.66 14.94 -0.75
N PRO A 82 -5.29 13.75 -0.66
CA PRO A 82 -4.85 12.66 0.23
C PRO A 82 -3.35 12.31 0.15
N GLU A 83 -2.75 12.40 -1.04
CA GLU A 83 -1.33 12.17 -1.30
C GLU A 83 -0.39 13.25 -0.73
N GLU A 84 -0.92 14.36 -0.21
CA GLU A 84 -0.16 15.46 0.41
C GLU A 84 -0.57 15.70 1.87
N VAL A 85 -1.45 14.88 2.43
CA VAL A 85 -1.91 15.01 3.81
C VAL A 85 -0.76 14.88 4.80
N THR A 86 -0.72 15.84 5.72
CA THR A 86 0.11 15.87 6.91
C THR A 86 -0.77 15.86 8.15
N TYR A 87 -0.26 15.31 9.25
CA TYR A 87 -0.98 15.22 10.53
C TYR A 87 -0.17 15.94 11.60
N ALA A 88 -0.68 17.06 12.10
CA ALA A 88 -0.09 17.76 13.24
C ALA A 88 -0.26 16.92 14.50
N VAL A 89 0.82 16.61 15.20
CA VAL A 89 0.77 15.80 16.43
C VAL A 89 -0.01 16.56 17.50
N LEU A 90 -0.85 15.85 18.26
CA LEU A 90 -1.65 16.40 19.35
C LEU A 90 -0.92 16.15 20.68
N PRO A 91 -0.13 17.10 21.25
CA PRO A 91 0.80 16.79 22.36
C PRO A 91 0.12 16.45 23.70
N HIS A 92 -1.22 16.51 23.74
CA HIS A 92 -2.04 16.23 24.92
C HIS A 92 -2.66 14.82 24.90
N THR A 93 -2.55 14.06 23.80
CA THR A 93 -3.11 12.70 23.69
C THR A 93 -2.14 11.62 24.18
N GLY A 94 -0.85 11.93 24.31
CA GLY A 94 0.20 11.05 24.81
C GLY A 94 1.56 11.76 24.85
N TYR A 95 2.57 11.10 25.43
CA TYR A 95 3.97 11.50 25.27
C TYR A 95 4.56 10.73 24.09
N PHE A 96 5.10 11.49 23.12
CA PHE A 96 5.58 10.99 21.83
C PHE A 96 7.10 11.12 21.74
N GLU A 97 7.74 10.02 21.36
CA GLU A 97 9.18 9.94 21.08
C GLU A 97 9.37 9.45 19.64
N PHE A 98 10.50 9.82 19.04
CA PHE A 98 10.78 9.59 17.64
C PHE A 98 12.16 8.96 17.50
N ILE A 99 12.23 7.69 17.09
CA ILE A 99 13.51 7.02 16.83
C ILE A 99 14.02 7.51 15.48
N PRO A 100 15.19 8.19 15.38
CA PRO A 100 15.73 8.65 14.11
C PRO A 100 16.10 7.46 13.21
N LEU A 101 15.70 7.52 11.94
CA LEU A 101 15.91 6.42 10.99
C LEU A 101 16.93 6.80 9.92
N GLU A 102 18.20 6.79 10.31
CA GLU A 102 19.30 7.11 9.41
C GLU A 102 19.60 5.94 8.46
N LYS A 103 19.80 6.26 7.18
CA LYS A 103 20.34 5.30 6.20
C LYS A 103 21.83 5.08 6.51
N PRO A 104 22.33 3.84 6.60
CA PRO A 104 23.75 3.60 6.83
C PRO A 104 24.61 4.13 5.67
N ASN A 105 25.64 4.90 6.00
CA ASN A 105 26.60 5.45 5.05
C ASN A 105 27.78 4.48 4.83
N GLY A 106 27.63 3.55 3.89
CA GLY A 106 28.71 2.69 3.39
C GLY A 106 29.01 1.43 4.22
N ASP A 107 29.44 0.38 3.50
CA ASP A 107 30.15 -0.86 3.87
C ASP A 107 29.76 -1.71 5.12
N GLU A 108 28.87 -1.29 6.01
CA GLU A 108 28.42 -2.10 7.17
C GLU A 108 27.15 -2.95 6.89
N SER A 109 26.86 -3.28 5.62
CA SER A 109 25.59 -3.92 5.22
C SER A 109 25.58 -5.45 5.20
N GLU A 110 26.57 -6.15 5.77
CA GLU A 110 26.81 -7.56 5.44
C GLU A 110 26.00 -8.63 6.21
N ASN A 111 25.39 -8.36 7.38
CA ASN A 111 25.07 -9.46 8.31
C ASN A 111 23.70 -9.52 9.03
N ASN A 112 22.67 -8.76 8.68
CA ASN A 112 21.32 -9.02 9.24
C ASN A 112 20.15 -8.64 8.32
N ALA A 113 19.26 -9.60 8.08
CA ALA A 113 18.05 -9.48 7.24
C ALA A 113 16.86 -8.81 7.95
N SER A 114 17.14 -7.75 8.71
CA SER A 114 16.12 -6.92 9.36
C SER A 114 16.42 -5.44 9.10
N ILE A 115 15.45 -4.56 9.37
CA ILE A 115 15.56 -3.13 9.09
C ILE A 115 16.60 -2.49 10.01
N HIS A 116 17.86 -2.53 9.59
CA HIS A 116 18.94 -1.72 10.14
C HIS A 116 18.89 -0.34 9.49
N TYR A 117 18.00 0.49 10.02
CA TYR A 117 18.37 1.87 10.27
C TYR A 117 19.39 1.87 11.42
N ILE A 118 20.27 2.88 11.48
CA ILE A 118 21.05 3.11 12.69
C ILE A 118 20.09 3.74 13.70
N GLU A 119 19.45 2.89 14.52
CA GLU A 119 18.54 3.33 15.58
C GLU A 119 19.35 4.11 16.61
N SER A 120 19.20 5.43 16.58
CA SER A 120 19.72 6.33 17.61
C SER A 120 18.75 6.38 18.80
N GLU A 121 19.21 6.94 19.91
CA GLU A 121 18.33 7.23 21.05
C GLU A 121 17.07 8.00 20.60
N PRO A 122 15.87 7.69 21.11
CA PRO A 122 14.65 8.40 20.75
C PRO A 122 14.77 9.89 21.09
N VAL A 123 14.33 10.76 20.18
CA VAL A 123 14.25 12.20 20.42
C VAL A 123 12.82 12.61 20.76
N GLY A 124 12.66 13.67 21.56
CA GLY A 124 11.36 14.20 21.94
C GLY A 124 10.63 14.90 20.79
N LEU A 125 9.33 15.12 20.97
CA LEU A 125 8.44 15.76 19.99
C LEU A 125 8.94 17.10 19.41
N THR A 126 9.70 17.88 20.19
CA THR A 126 10.24 19.19 19.79
C THR A 126 11.66 19.12 19.22
N GLU A 127 12.27 17.94 19.15
CA GLU A 127 13.67 17.73 18.76
C GLU A 127 13.79 17.06 17.38
N VAL A 128 12.65 16.76 16.74
CA VAL A 128 12.60 16.26 15.36
C VAL A 128 12.95 17.35 14.34
N GLU A 129 13.54 16.97 13.22
CA GLU A 129 13.94 17.89 12.16
C GLU A 129 13.09 17.69 10.90
N VAL A 130 12.77 18.79 10.21
CA VAL A 130 12.11 18.78 8.89
C VAL A 130 12.91 17.92 7.91
N ASP A 131 12.20 17.24 7.01
CA ASP A 131 12.70 16.30 6.02
C ASP A 131 13.32 14.99 6.55
N LYS A 132 13.61 14.85 7.85
CA LYS A 132 14.07 13.58 8.45
C LYS A 132 12.93 12.56 8.62
N ILE A 133 13.33 11.29 8.69
CA ILE A 133 12.45 10.12 8.81
C ILE A 133 12.62 9.50 10.20
N TYR A 134 11.51 9.15 10.82
CA TYR A 134 11.45 8.63 12.19
C TYR A 134 10.47 7.46 12.30
N GLU A 135 10.66 6.61 13.31
CA GLU A 135 9.61 5.72 13.81
C GLU A 135 8.92 6.36 15.02
N VAL A 136 7.60 6.32 15.05
CA VAL A 136 6.80 6.88 16.15
C VAL A 136 6.71 5.90 17.32
N VAL A 137 6.99 6.40 18.52
CA VAL A 137 6.84 5.69 19.79
C VAL A 137 5.82 6.43 20.66
N ILE A 138 4.85 5.69 21.22
CA ILE A 138 3.95 6.19 22.25
C ILE A 138 4.38 5.63 23.62
N THR A 139 4.20 6.46 24.65
CA THR A 139 4.64 6.31 26.05
C THR A 139 4.64 4.87 26.61
N ASN A 140 5.68 4.52 27.38
CA ASN A 140 6.07 3.16 27.80
C ASN A 140 6.68 2.30 26.67
N LEU A 141 7.46 2.91 25.77
CA LEU A 141 8.24 2.24 24.71
C LEU A 141 7.39 1.40 23.73
N TRP A 142 6.10 1.72 23.57
CA TRP A 142 5.27 1.10 22.55
C TRP A 142 5.61 1.69 21.19
N ARG A 143 6.58 1.05 20.53
CA ARG A 143 6.91 1.23 19.13
C ARG A 143 5.67 0.94 18.29
N LEU A 144 5.06 1.97 17.69
CA LEU A 144 3.93 1.77 16.76
C LEU A 144 4.34 0.99 15.52
N GLY A 145 5.64 1.01 15.19
CA GLY A 145 6.16 0.58 13.90
C GLY A 145 5.74 1.50 12.75
N ASP A 146 5.07 2.63 13.02
CA ASP A 146 4.69 3.60 12.00
C ASP A 146 5.90 4.47 11.64
N ILE A 147 6.24 4.49 10.35
CA ILE A 147 7.35 5.26 9.77
C ILE A 147 6.80 6.56 9.20
N VAL A 148 7.33 7.69 9.66
CA VAL A 148 6.88 9.04 9.30
C VAL A 148 8.03 9.91 8.85
N LYS A 149 7.74 10.86 7.95
CA LYS A 149 8.63 11.98 7.61
C LYS A 149 8.08 13.25 8.25
N ILE A 150 8.95 14.08 8.84
CA ILE A 150 8.54 15.42 9.27
C ILE A 150 8.40 16.30 8.03
N ALA A 151 7.20 16.80 7.79
CA ALA A 151 6.90 17.62 6.62
C ALA A 151 7.11 19.12 6.90
N ASP A 152 6.63 19.60 8.04
CA ASP A 152 6.75 20.98 8.52
C ASP A 152 6.41 21.03 10.03
N PHE A 153 6.19 22.23 10.59
CA PHE A 153 5.68 22.44 11.94
C PHE A 153 4.42 23.32 11.97
N HIS A 154 3.37 22.85 12.62
CA HIS A 154 2.23 23.69 12.95
C HIS A 154 2.46 24.43 14.28
N ASN A 155 2.87 25.69 14.20
CA ASN A 155 3.38 26.51 15.31
C ASN A 155 4.64 25.91 15.95
N SER A 156 4.48 24.89 16.81
CA SER A 156 5.58 24.21 17.52
C SER A 156 5.34 22.70 17.67
N THR A 157 4.27 22.16 17.09
CA THR A 157 4.07 20.70 16.98
C THR A 157 4.42 20.25 15.56
N PRO A 158 5.15 19.14 15.38
CA PRO A 158 5.52 18.67 14.05
C PRO A 158 4.31 18.18 13.25
N GLU A 159 4.36 18.40 11.94
CA GLU A 159 3.46 17.83 10.95
C GLU A 159 4.05 16.53 10.39
N LEU A 160 3.41 15.40 10.68
CA LEU A 160 3.85 14.08 10.26
C LEU A 160 3.23 13.72 8.92
N ARG A 161 4.07 13.35 7.94
CA ARG A 161 3.65 12.63 6.74
C ARG A 161 3.87 11.14 6.95
N PHE A 162 2.79 10.36 6.95
CA PHE A 162 2.87 8.90 7.01
C PHE A 162 3.58 8.32 5.78
N ILE A 163 4.48 7.36 5.97
CA ILE A 163 5.15 6.63 4.88
C ILE A 163 4.61 5.20 4.80
N CYS A 164 4.85 4.39 5.82
CA CYS A 164 4.48 2.97 5.86
C CYS A 164 4.50 2.45 7.32
N ARG A 165 4.13 1.19 7.53
CA ARG A 165 4.58 0.45 8.72
C ARG A 165 5.88 -0.28 8.44
N ARG A 166 6.77 -0.30 9.43
CA ARG A 166 8.06 -1.00 9.47
C ARG A 166 7.95 -2.47 9.06
N SER A 167 6.88 -3.16 9.45
CA SER A 167 6.62 -4.56 9.10
C SER A 167 6.19 -4.78 7.64
N LEU A 168 6.10 -3.71 6.83
CA LEU A 168 5.56 -3.71 5.48
C LEU A 168 6.61 -3.23 4.46
N VAL A 169 7.62 -4.08 4.24
CA VAL A 169 8.70 -3.91 3.24
C VAL A 169 9.05 -5.27 2.63
N LEU A 170 9.18 -5.38 1.30
CA LEU A 170 9.82 -6.52 0.64
C LEU A 170 11.34 -6.36 0.72
N SER A 171 12.01 -7.43 1.14
CA SER A 171 13.45 -7.51 1.21
C SER A 171 13.93 -8.97 1.11
N ILE A 172 14.90 -9.23 0.24
CA ILE A 172 15.61 -10.52 0.14
C ILE A 172 17.03 -10.38 0.70
N ASN A 173 17.76 -9.37 0.23
CA ASN A 173 19.15 -9.04 0.50
C ASN A 173 19.26 -7.59 1.04
N ILE A 174 19.88 -6.68 0.27
CA ILE A 174 20.00 -5.25 0.57
C ILE A 174 18.83 -4.41 0.07
N ASP A 175 17.96 -5.01 -0.76
CA ASP A 175 16.77 -4.41 -1.35
C ASP A 175 15.72 -4.05 -0.29
N LYS A 176 15.08 -2.88 -0.43
CA LYS A 176 14.13 -2.35 0.55
C LYS A 176 12.94 -1.66 -0.14
N ASN A 177 12.00 -2.46 -0.65
CA ASN A 177 10.82 -1.95 -1.36
C ASN A 177 9.61 -1.84 -0.42
N THR A 178 9.11 -0.63 -0.22
CA THR A 178 7.95 -0.33 0.66
C THR A 178 6.61 -0.66 -0.01
N GLU A 179 5.49 -0.57 0.73
CA GLU A 179 4.13 -0.63 0.13
C GLU A 179 3.96 0.34 -1.04
N LYS A 180 4.60 1.51 -0.96
CA LYS A 180 4.53 2.54 -2.00
C LYS A 180 5.32 2.15 -3.24
N ASP A 181 6.50 1.55 -3.09
CA ASP A 181 7.32 1.12 -4.23
C ASP A 181 6.63 -0.03 -4.98
N LEU A 182 6.03 -0.98 -4.24
CA LEU A 182 5.16 -2.00 -4.81
C LEU A 182 3.93 -1.39 -5.50
N GLN A 183 3.26 -0.41 -4.88
CA GLN A 183 2.10 0.25 -5.49
C GLN A 183 2.47 0.92 -6.81
N LEU A 184 3.58 1.68 -6.86
CA LEU A 184 4.06 2.34 -8.07
C LEU A 184 4.41 1.33 -9.17
N ALA A 185 5.06 0.21 -8.81
CA ALA A 185 5.35 -0.86 -9.77
C ALA A 185 4.08 -1.49 -10.35
N VAL A 186 3.06 -1.74 -9.50
CA VAL A 186 1.76 -2.26 -9.93
C VAL A 186 1.00 -1.25 -10.79
N GLU A 187 1.04 0.05 -10.46
CA GLU A 187 0.43 1.11 -11.27
C GLU A 187 1.07 1.25 -12.65
N GLU A 188 2.40 1.14 -12.76
CA GLU A 188 3.10 1.20 -14.04
C GLU A 188 2.70 0.02 -14.93
N ALA A 189 2.74 -1.20 -14.40
CA ALA A 189 2.35 -2.40 -15.12
C ALA A 189 0.84 -2.43 -15.47
N ALA A 190 -0.02 -1.87 -14.61
CA ALA A 190 -1.46 -1.79 -14.85
C ALA A 190 -1.82 -0.95 -16.10
N LYS A 191 -0.96 -0.03 -16.55
CA LYS A 191 -1.17 0.74 -17.79
C LYS A 191 -1.25 -0.18 -19.02
N LEU A 192 -0.55 -1.32 -19.00
CA LEU A 192 -0.59 -2.30 -20.09
C LEU A 192 -1.94 -3.03 -20.17
N LEU A 193 -2.70 -3.07 -19.07
CA LEU A 193 -4.04 -3.67 -18.99
C LEU A 193 -5.15 -2.74 -19.53
N GLU A 194 -4.92 -1.42 -19.56
CA GLU A 194 -5.92 -0.43 -20.00
C GLU A 194 -6.37 -0.68 -21.46
N GLY A 195 -5.47 -1.19 -22.31
CA GLY A 195 -5.77 -1.55 -23.70
C GLY A 195 -6.74 -2.74 -23.86
N GLU A 196 -6.71 -3.72 -22.95
CA GLU A 196 -7.65 -4.85 -22.93
C GLU A 196 -8.92 -4.56 -22.10
N LYS A 197 -9.04 -3.36 -21.50
CA LYS A 197 -10.09 -2.97 -20.53
C LYS A 197 -10.14 -3.89 -19.30
N LEU A 198 -8.98 -4.40 -18.89
CA LEU A 198 -8.82 -5.21 -17.70
C LEU A 198 -8.49 -4.32 -16.50
N GLU A 199 -9.07 -4.64 -15.35
CA GLU A 199 -8.77 -3.94 -14.09
C GLU A 199 -8.18 -4.91 -13.07
N ILE A 200 -7.16 -4.47 -12.34
CA ILE A 200 -6.71 -5.15 -11.12
C ILE A 200 -7.75 -4.88 -10.03
N VAL A 201 -8.41 -5.93 -9.54
CA VAL A 201 -9.38 -5.87 -8.44
C VAL A 201 -8.65 -5.51 -7.16
N ASP A 202 -7.66 -6.32 -6.79
CA ASP A 202 -6.70 -6.06 -5.71
C ASP A 202 -5.42 -6.89 -5.93
N PHE A 203 -4.37 -6.64 -5.15
CA PHE A 203 -3.08 -7.33 -5.26
C PHE A 203 -2.37 -7.51 -3.91
N THR A 204 -1.46 -8.50 -3.85
CA THR A 204 -0.59 -8.74 -2.70
C THR A 204 0.76 -9.25 -3.19
N SER A 205 1.75 -9.34 -2.30
CA SER A 205 3.05 -9.90 -2.63
C SER A 205 3.60 -10.81 -1.51
N PHE A 206 4.61 -11.59 -1.87
CA PHE A 206 5.31 -12.54 -1.01
C PHE A 206 6.80 -12.57 -1.42
N VAL A 207 7.69 -12.86 -0.47
CA VAL A 207 9.09 -13.14 -0.77
C VAL A 207 9.28 -14.64 -0.78
N GLU A 208 9.50 -15.22 -1.96
CA GLU A 208 9.82 -16.64 -2.08
C GLU A 208 11.31 -16.85 -1.78
N LYS A 209 11.59 -17.60 -0.70
CA LYS A 209 12.94 -17.92 -0.22
C LYS A 209 13.25 -19.42 -0.31
N SER A 210 12.34 -20.25 -0.82
CA SER A 210 12.63 -21.67 -1.08
C SER A 210 13.38 -21.89 -2.40
N THR A 211 13.44 -20.89 -3.28
CA THR A 211 14.30 -20.89 -4.47
C THR A 211 15.64 -20.23 -4.16
N ASP A 212 16.69 -20.66 -4.84
CA ASP A 212 18.00 -20.01 -4.81
C ASP A 212 18.37 -19.52 -6.22
N PRO A 213 18.52 -18.20 -6.47
CA PRO A 213 18.22 -17.10 -5.54
C PRO A 213 16.72 -16.98 -5.19
N GLY A 214 16.42 -16.36 -4.05
CA GLY A 214 15.06 -15.97 -3.68
C GLY A 214 14.51 -14.87 -4.58
N HIS A 215 13.20 -14.72 -4.70
CA HIS A 215 12.56 -13.76 -5.62
C HIS A 215 11.24 -13.19 -5.08
N TYR A 216 10.78 -12.09 -5.68
CA TYR A 216 9.48 -11.50 -5.37
C TYR A 216 8.38 -12.23 -6.13
N VAL A 217 7.29 -12.57 -5.44
CA VAL A 217 6.06 -13.10 -6.04
C VAL A 217 4.96 -12.05 -5.85
N ILE A 218 4.43 -11.54 -6.95
CA ILE A 218 3.30 -10.59 -6.96
C ILE A 218 2.05 -11.34 -7.38
N PHE A 219 0.97 -11.17 -6.64
CA PHE A 219 -0.32 -11.81 -6.90
C PHE A 219 -1.35 -10.76 -7.29
N TRP A 220 -2.01 -10.94 -8.43
CA TRP A 220 -3.08 -10.05 -8.93
C TRP A 220 -4.41 -10.80 -9.01
N GLU A 221 -5.48 -10.24 -8.44
CA GLU A 221 -6.85 -10.64 -8.81
C GLU A 221 -7.33 -9.69 -9.92
N LEU A 222 -7.70 -10.23 -11.07
CA LEU A 222 -8.14 -9.45 -12.24
C LEU A 222 -9.67 -9.45 -12.38
N SER A 223 -10.22 -8.43 -13.04
CA SER A 223 -11.64 -8.30 -13.33
C SER A 223 -12.18 -9.45 -14.20
N SER A 224 -11.32 -9.95 -15.09
CA SER A 224 -11.53 -11.00 -16.09
C SER A 224 -10.17 -11.53 -16.56
N ASP A 225 -10.16 -12.66 -17.26
CA ASP A 225 -8.95 -13.34 -17.74
C ASP A 225 -8.18 -12.46 -18.75
N ALA A 226 -6.84 -12.53 -18.70
CA ALA A 226 -5.91 -11.78 -19.54
C ALA A 226 -5.15 -12.69 -20.52
N SER A 227 -4.65 -12.13 -21.62
CA SER A 227 -3.78 -12.87 -22.54
C SER A 227 -2.38 -13.10 -21.94
N GLY A 228 -1.78 -14.28 -22.21
CA GLY A 228 -0.47 -14.63 -21.64
C GLY A 228 0.67 -13.68 -22.05
N ASP A 229 0.59 -13.09 -23.25
CA ASP A 229 1.57 -12.11 -23.75
C ASP A 229 1.48 -10.76 -23.02
N VAL A 230 0.26 -10.32 -22.68
CA VAL A 230 0.05 -9.14 -21.83
C VAL A 230 0.50 -9.42 -20.41
N LEU A 231 0.23 -10.61 -19.86
CA LEU A 231 0.73 -10.99 -18.52
C LEU A 231 2.26 -11.03 -18.44
N ASN A 232 2.94 -11.58 -19.45
CA ASN A 232 4.41 -11.52 -19.58
C ASN A 232 4.92 -10.07 -19.63
N SER A 233 4.24 -9.22 -20.40
CA SER A 233 4.58 -7.79 -20.50
C SER A 233 4.39 -7.06 -19.16
N CYS A 234 3.33 -7.37 -18.42
CA CYS A 234 3.08 -6.86 -17.07
C CYS A 234 4.14 -7.35 -16.07
N ALA A 235 4.54 -8.62 -16.11
CA ALA A 235 5.58 -9.17 -15.23
C ALA A 235 6.94 -8.50 -15.48
N ASN A 236 7.33 -8.29 -16.74
CA ASN A 236 8.55 -7.56 -17.09
C ASN A 236 8.49 -6.09 -16.68
N CYS A 237 7.32 -5.45 -16.81
CA CYS A 237 7.10 -4.07 -16.38
C CYS A 237 7.19 -3.93 -14.86
N LEU A 238 6.62 -4.87 -14.10
CA LEU A 238 6.75 -4.97 -12.64
C LEU A 238 8.22 -5.07 -12.20
N ASP A 239 8.99 -6.00 -12.79
CA ASP A 239 10.41 -6.21 -12.44
C ASP A 239 11.27 -4.97 -12.74
N LEU A 240 10.95 -4.23 -13.82
CA LEU A 240 11.63 -2.99 -14.21
C LEU A 240 11.21 -1.75 -13.41
N ALA A 241 10.00 -1.71 -12.86
CA ALA A 241 9.45 -0.53 -12.19
C ALA A 241 9.91 -0.37 -10.72
N PHE A 242 10.50 -1.42 -10.12
CA PHE A 242 11.16 -1.32 -8.82
C PHE A 242 12.46 -0.51 -8.92
N ALA A 243 12.37 0.78 -8.58
CA ALA A 243 13.47 1.75 -8.70
C ALA A 243 14.50 1.68 -7.55
N ASP A 244 14.31 0.81 -6.55
CA ASP A 244 15.29 0.66 -5.46
C ASP A 244 16.65 0.16 -5.99
N ALA A 245 17.72 0.88 -5.65
CA ALA A 245 19.07 0.57 -6.11
C ALA A 245 19.55 -0.79 -5.59
N GLY A 246 19.10 -1.21 -4.40
CA GLY A 246 19.36 -2.54 -3.86
C GLY A 246 18.73 -3.63 -4.72
N TYR A 247 17.44 -3.50 -5.03
CA TYR A 247 16.72 -4.42 -5.91
C TYR A 247 17.35 -4.49 -7.31
N VAL A 248 17.51 -3.36 -8.00
CA VAL A 248 18.08 -3.30 -9.36
C VAL A 248 19.50 -3.89 -9.39
N GLY A 249 20.33 -3.54 -8.40
CA GLY A 249 21.68 -4.09 -8.25
C GLY A 249 21.66 -5.61 -8.06
N SER A 250 20.87 -6.12 -7.12
CA SER A 250 20.76 -7.55 -6.81
C SER A 250 20.14 -8.37 -7.94
N ARG A 251 19.15 -7.84 -8.67
CA ARG A 251 18.60 -8.45 -9.89
C ARG A 251 19.68 -8.58 -10.98
N LYS A 252 20.49 -7.52 -11.18
CA LYS A 252 21.57 -7.48 -12.18
C LYS A 252 22.70 -8.48 -11.88
N ILE A 253 23.11 -8.62 -10.62
CA ILE A 253 24.13 -9.61 -10.20
C ILE A 253 23.53 -11.01 -9.91
N LYS A 254 22.23 -11.20 -10.14
CA LYS A 254 21.50 -12.46 -9.95
C LYS A 254 21.49 -13.00 -8.51
N THR A 255 21.62 -12.13 -7.52
CA THR A 255 21.39 -12.48 -6.10
C THR A 255 19.92 -12.34 -5.69
N ILE A 256 19.09 -11.69 -6.52
CA ILE A 256 17.63 -11.81 -6.50
C ILE A 256 17.18 -12.45 -7.81
N GLY A 257 16.40 -13.52 -7.69
CA GLY A 257 15.76 -14.20 -8.80
C GLY A 257 14.71 -13.33 -9.48
N PRO A 258 14.25 -13.70 -10.67
CA PRO A 258 13.32 -12.88 -11.43
C PRO A 258 11.93 -12.89 -10.81
N LEU A 259 11.24 -11.74 -10.91
CA LEU A 259 9.92 -11.54 -10.34
C LEU A 259 8.90 -12.51 -10.97
N GLU A 260 8.07 -13.13 -10.12
CA GLU A 260 6.98 -13.99 -10.55
C GLU A 260 5.64 -13.27 -10.40
N LEU A 261 4.86 -13.15 -11.49
CA LEU A 261 3.49 -12.67 -11.46
C LEU A 261 2.52 -13.86 -11.47
N ARG A 262 1.73 -14.01 -10.40
CA ARG A 262 0.70 -15.06 -10.27
C ARG A 262 -0.70 -14.45 -10.35
N ILE A 263 -1.54 -15.00 -11.22
CA ILE A 263 -2.94 -14.56 -11.34
C ILE A 263 -3.84 -15.38 -10.41
N LEU A 264 -4.57 -14.66 -9.57
CA LEU A 264 -5.53 -15.20 -8.60
C LEU A 264 -6.90 -15.39 -9.25
N ARG A 265 -7.67 -16.31 -8.69
CA ARG A 265 -9.06 -16.52 -9.08
C ARG A 265 -9.92 -15.37 -8.55
N LYS A 266 -10.95 -15.02 -9.30
CA LYS A 266 -11.92 -14.00 -8.88
C LYS A 266 -12.60 -14.39 -7.56
N GLY A 267 -12.56 -13.51 -6.58
CA GLY A 267 -13.03 -13.73 -5.22
C GLY A 267 -11.95 -14.17 -4.22
N THR A 268 -10.69 -14.37 -4.62
CA THR A 268 -9.61 -14.75 -3.68
C THR A 268 -9.38 -13.71 -2.58
N PHE A 269 -9.43 -12.40 -2.87
CA PHE A 269 -9.35 -11.38 -1.81
C PHE A 269 -10.57 -11.39 -0.87
N LYS A 270 -11.73 -11.86 -1.35
CA LYS A 270 -12.89 -12.11 -0.49
C LYS A 270 -12.66 -13.31 0.43
N GLU A 271 -12.07 -14.40 -0.07
CA GLU A 271 -11.69 -15.55 0.77
C GLU A 271 -10.68 -15.14 1.86
N ILE A 272 -9.73 -14.24 1.55
CA ILE A 272 -8.82 -13.65 2.54
C ILE A 272 -9.59 -12.82 3.58
N LEU A 273 -10.49 -11.92 3.16
CA LEU A 273 -11.35 -11.16 4.08
C LEU A 273 -12.15 -12.11 4.99
N ASP A 274 -12.90 -13.05 4.42
CA ASP A 274 -13.74 -14.00 5.15
C ASP A 274 -12.92 -14.83 6.15
N HIS A 275 -11.64 -15.13 5.86
CA HIS A 275 -10.72 -15.74 6.82
C HIS A 275 -10.38 -14.82 8.00
N PHE A 276 -10.04 -13.54 7.77
CA PHE A 276 -9.77 -12.61 8.88
C PHE A 276 -11.02 -12.35 9.73
N LEU A 277 -12.22 -12.37 9.13
CA LEU A 277 -13.48 -12.29 9.87
C LEU A 277 -13.72 -13.54 10.73
N SER A 278 -13.36 -14.74 10.26
CA SER A 278 -13.50 -15.97 11.05
C SER A 278 -12.55 -16.04 12.26
N LEU A 279 -11.46 -15.26 12.24
CA LEU A 279 -10.57 -15.05 13.39
C LEU A 279 -11.09 -13.97 14.38
N GLY A 280 -12.28 -13.42 14.16
CA GLY A 280 -12.85 -12.35 14.99
C GLY A 280 -12.40 -10.93 14.60
N GLY A 281 -11.74 -10.75 13.46
CA GLY A 281 -11.37 -9.44 12.94
C GLY A 281 -12.60 -8.60 12.59
N ALA A 282 -12.55 -7.30 12.92
CA ALA A 282 -13.62 -6.38 12.54
C ALA A 282 -13.54 -6.03 11.04
N VAL A 283 -14.66 -6.14 10.32
CA VAL A 283 -14.77 -5.78 8.88
C VAL A 283 -14.21 -4.38 8.60
N SER A 284 -14.49 -3.43 9.49
CA SER A 284 -14.06 -2.03 9.39
C SER A 284 -12.56 -1.79 9.63
N GLN A 285 -11.84 -2.80 10.13
CA GLN A 285 -10.38 -2.74 10.37
C GLN A 285 -9.60 -3.59 9.37
N PHE A 286 -10.27 -4.41 8.55
CA PHE A 286 -9.58 -5.22 7.56
C PHE A 286 -8.89 -4.34 6.50
N LYS A 287 -7.61 -4.62 6.28
CA LYS A 287 -6.82 -4.12 5.17
C LYS A 287 -6.25 -5.33 4.45
N ALA A 288 -6.36 -5.38 3.12
CA ALA A 288 -5.69 -6.41 2.35
C ALA A 288 -4.17 -6.30 2.61
N PRO A 289 -3.48 -7.37 3.06
CA PRO A 289 -2.05 -7.30 3.27
C PRO A 289 -1.36 -7.09 1.92
N ARG A 290 -0.52 -6.05 1.80
CA ARG A 290 0.35 -5.87 0.63
C ARG A 290 1.54 -6.82 0.65
N PHE A 291 1.95 -7.23 1.85
CA PHE A 291 3.02 -8.19 2.10
C PHE A 291 2.50 -9.33 2.98
N VAL A 292 2.56 -10.54 2.46
CA VAL A 292 2.23 -11.76 3.22
C VAL A 292 3.50 -12.30 3.83
N SER A 293 3.54 -12.40 5.16
CA SER A 293 4.65 -13.05 5.87
C SER A 293 4.62 -14.56 5.63
N SER A 294 5.79 -15.19 5.57
CA SER A 294 5.94 -16.66 5.57
C SER A 294 5.28 -17.36 6.77
N SER A 295 5.06 -16.62 7.86
CA SER A 295 4.30 -17.08 9.04
C SER A 295 2.78 -17.17 8.81
N ASN A 296 2.23 -16.44 7.83
CA ASN A 296 0.79 -16.43 7.55
C ASN A 296 0.41 -17.58 6.59
N LEU A 297 0.56 -18.80 7.09
CA LEU A 297 0.36 -20.04 6.35
C LEU A 297 -1.04 -20.13 5.72
N LYS A 298 -2.08 -19.59 6.37
CA LYS A 298 -3.46 -19.71 5.86
C LYS A 298 -3.74 -18.77 4.69
N VAL A 299 -3.23 -17.54 4.73
CA VAL A 299 -3.30 -16.64 3.56
C VAL A 299 -2.45 -17.21 2.42
N LEU A 300 -1.27 -17.78 2.70
CA LEU A 300 -0.48 -18.48 1.68
C LEU A 300 -1.19 -19.71 1.08
N GLU A 301 -1.98 -20.45 1.86
CA GLU A 301 -2.82 -21.55 1.35
C GLU A 301 -3.90 -21.04 0.39
N ILE A 302 -4.57 -19.93 0.72
CA ILE A 302 -5.57 -19.28 -0.14
C ILE A 302 -4.93 -18.80 -1.46
N LEU A 303 -3.73 -18.20 -1.38
CA LEU A 303 -2.94 -17.74 -2.54
C LEU A 303 -2.31 -18.87 -3.36
N ARG A 304 -2.25 -20.11 -2.84
CA ARG A 304 -1.69 -21.29 -3.52
C ARG A 304 -2.63 -21.97 -4.51
N ILE A 305 -3.80 -21.38 -4.80
CA ILE A 305 -4.77 -21.91 -5.77
C ILE A 305 -4.93 -20.99 -7.01
N PRO A 306 -3.86 -20.72 -7.78
CA PRO A 306 -3.94 -19.89 -8.98
C PRO A 306 -4.62 -20.63 -10.14
N GLN A 307 -5.18 -19.87 -11.09
CA GLN A 307 -5.19 -20.33 -12.47
C GLN A 307 -3.76 -20.25 -12.98
N LEU A 308 -3.18 -21.39 -13.39
CA LEU A 308 -1.76 -21.50 -13.74
C LEU A 308 -1.36 -20.54 -14.88
N PHE A 309 -0.54 -19.55 -14.54
CA PHE A 309 0.33 -18.88 -15.49
C PHE A 309 1.72 -18.68 -14.87
N THR A 310 2.73 -19.28 -15.49
CA THR A 310 4.14 -18.93 -15.39
C THR A 310 4.75 -19.19 -16.77
N PRO A 311 5.48 -18.22 -17.35
CA PRO A 311 6.93 -18.27 -17.19
C PRO A 311 7.61 -16.89 -17.03
N VAL A 312 8.92 -16.95 -16.84
CA VAL A 312 9.90 -15.92 -16.45
C VAL A 312 11.27 -16.43 -16.96
N PRO A 313 12.34 -15.67 -17.36
CA PRO A 313 12.77 -14.27 -17.10
C PRO A 313 12.98 -13.44 -18.42
N PRO A 314 13.78 -12.33 -18.53
CA PRO A 314 14.60 -11.57 -17.54
C PRO A 314 14.41 -10.02 -17.49
N MET A 315 15.18 -9.36 -16.60
CA MET A 315 15.59 -7.94 -16.68
C MET A 315 16.91 -7.83 -17.44
N VAL A 316 17.01 -6.88 -18.37
CA VAL A 316 17.64 -7.19 -19.66
C VAL A 316 18.56 -5.99 -20.02
N ALA A 317 19.92 -6.03 -20.10
CA ALA A 317 20.77 -4.91 -20.63
C ALA A 317 22.23 -5.24 -21.09
N ASP A 318 22.49 -5.38 -22.41
CA ASP A 318 23.34 -4.47 -23.23
C ASP A 318 23.33 -4.79 -24.77
N LYS A 319 23.71 -3.92 -25.71
CA LYS A 319 25.07 -3.36 -25.97
C LYS A 319 25.10 -1.91 -26.51
N GLU A 320 24.23 -1.02 -26.00
CA GLU A 320 24.22 0.42 -26.37
C GLU A 320 23.16 1.26 -25.61
N ASN A 321 22.50 0.71 -24.58
CA ASN A 321 21.03 0.73 -24.41
C ASN A 321 20.32 -0.29 -25.31
N LYS A 322 20.69 -1.58 -25.23
CA LYS A 322 19.81 -2.66 -25.70
C LYS A 322 19.63 -3.68 -24.62
N TRP A 323 18.40 -4.05 -24.36
CA TRP A 323 18.06 -4.84 -23.21
C TRP A 323 18.46 -6.34 -23.56
N CYS A 324 19.22 -7.06 -22.69
CA CYS A 324 19.72 -8.46 -22.81
C CYS A 324 19.27 -9.44 -21.70
#